data_AF-A0A818PBY4-F1
#
_entry.id   AF-A0A818PBY4-F1
#
_cell.length_a   1.000
_cell.length_b   1.000
_cell.length_c   1.000
_cell.angle_alpha   90.00
_cell.angle_beta   90.00
_cell.angle_gamma   90.00
#
_symmetry.space_group_name_H-M   'P 1'
#
loop_
_entity.id
_entity.type
_entity.pdbx_description
1 polymer ?
#
loop_
_entity_poly.entity_id
_entity_poly.type
_entity_poly.pdbx_seq_one_letter_code
_entity_poly.pdbx_strand_id
1 'polypeptide(L)'
;MFGPVRRKLFILIIGFMLGTVVDLFWNWKGISSEVADLQRWDKNSTFTVHQRSDETNRLSFLSTSKAKHELQNNLILGAAVGLNLSVLHRFVQSTRTSCNLCTITLLVHDFSMRSDHFRLLSDVFHVVLIPYQQFLLSNKHETFVMKSIHSQRWTIFSSYLQTLQKEGKAFDNVFICDVSDTIFQANVFKHMNKMGDGLYVFLEDIHFRISKSNINANWIRVCYGEQMLQQIGNKSISCSGTVLGSWPAITTYLSTMTAQFLNLSRACLKMTGNDQGVHNFIIHNGLIPDTTIYLIPHETGFVATAGLPKWLKRNKFGHILNSRSEIYAVVHQINRSPQLLAQFDRIYQTLPDDILNRKA
;
A
#
# COMPACT_ATOMS: atom_id res chain seq x y z
N MET A 1 10.57 -36.87 39.46
CA MET A 1 9.31 -36.10 39.48
C MET A 1 9.53 -34.78 38.75
N PHE A 2 9.27 -34.71 37.45
CA PHE A 2 9.29 -33.46 36.67
C PHE A 2 8.14 -33.54 35.65
N GLY A 3 7.20 -32.59 35.73
CA GLY A 3 5.88 -32.65 35.11
C GLY A 3 5.80 -32.29 33.62
N PRO A 4 4.60 -32.42 33.00
CA PRO A 4 4.40 -32.50 31.55
C PRO A 4 4.37 -31.14 30.81
N VAL A 5 5.00 -30.09 31.35
CA VAL A 5 4.91 -28.73 30.81
C VAL A 5 6.04 -28.40 29.81
N ARG A 6 7.15 -29.18 29.77
CA ARG A 6 8.29 -28.88 28.88
C ARG A 6 8.23 -29.48 27.47
N ARG A 7 7.32 -30.42 27.17
CA ARG A 7 7.20 -31.00 25.81
C ARG A 7 6.40 -30.15 24.81
N LYS A 8 5.51 -29.26 25.27
CA LYS A 8 4.72 -28.38 24.38
C LYS A 8 5.49 -27.15 23.87
N LEU A 9 6.49 -26.69 24.63
CA LEU A 9 7.31 -25.52 24.23
C LEU A 9 8.36 -25.86 23.16
N PHE A 10 8.86 -27.10 23.16
CA PHE A 10 9.88 -27.55 22.19
C PHE A 10 9.30 -27.84 20.80
N ILE A 11 8.04 -28.27 20.71
CA ILE A 11 7.34 -28.54 19.44
C ILE A 11 6.93 -27.23 18.74
N LEU A 12 6.63 -26.16 19.49
CA LEU A 12 6.28 -24.86 18.91
C LEU A 12 7.49 -24.13 18.29
N ILE A 13 8.70 -24.32 18.83
CA ILE A 13 9.92 -23.66 18.35
C ILE A 13 10.46 -24.32 17.07
N ILE A 14 10.28 -25.63 16.91
CA ILE A 14 10.68 -26.36 15.69
C ILE A 14 9.72 -26.06 14.51
N GLY A 15 8.43 -25.88 14.78
CA GLY A 15 7.45 -25.52 13.76
C GLY A 15 7.67 -24.14 13.11
N PHE A 16 8.26 -23.19 13.85
CA PHE A 16 8.53 -21.84 13.32
C PHE A 16 9.85 -21.76 12.53
N MET A 17 10.84 -22.60 12.85
CA MET A 17 12.14 -22.63 12.16
C MET A 17 12.09 -23.39 10.82
N LEU A 18 11.22 -24.40 10.69
CA LEU A 18 11.05 -25.14 9.44
C LEU A 18 10.26 -24.37 8.36
N GLY A 19 9.33 -23.50 8.75
CA GLY A 19 8.57 -22.68 7.80
C GLY A 19 9.43 -21.65 7.06
N THR A 20 10.48 -21.12 7.69
CA THR A 20 11.36 -20.10 7.09
C THR A 20 12.47 -20.66 6.19
N VAL A 21 12.79 -21.95 6.31
CA VAL A 21 13.89 -22.57 5.52
C VAL A 21 13.39 -23.09 4.17
N VAL A 22 12.11 -23.47 4.04
CA VAL A 22 11.56 -23.99 2.78
C VAL A 22 11.43 -22.89 1.71
N ASP A 23 11.20 -21.63 2.09
CA ASP A 23 11.12 -20.50 1.14
C ASP A 23 12.49 -20.07 0.58
N LEU A 24 13.60 -20.39 1.27
CA LEU A 24 14.95 -19.99 0.85
C LEU A 24 15.58 -20.92 -0.19
N PHE A 25 15.13 -22.19 -0.27
CA PHE A 25 15.76 -23.18 -1.16
C PHE A 25 15.10 -23.34 -2.53
N TRP A 26 13.88 -22.83 -2.73
CA TRP A 26 13.22 -22.94 -4.04
C TRP A 26 13.67 -21.88 -5.07
N ASN A 27 14.34 -20.81 -4.63
CA ASN A 27 14.66 -19.64 -5.47
C ASN A 27 16.10 -19.58 -6.02
N TRP A 28 16.96 -20.59 -5.80
CA TRP A 28 18.36 -20.50 -6.24
C TRP A 28 18.63 -21.11 -7.63
N LYS A 29 17.92 -22.16 -8.07
CA LYS A 29 18.35 -22.93 -9.25
C LYS A 29 18.01 -22.34 -10.64
N GLY A 30 17.41 -21.15 -10.74
CA GLY A 30 16.98 -20.57 -12.03
C GLY A 30 17.87 -19.49 -12.65
N ILE A 31 18.91 -19.01 -11.96
CA ILE A 31 19.54 -17.72 -12.32
C ILE A 31 20.74 -17.86 -13.30
N SER A 32 21.28 -19.06 -13.53
CA SER A 32 22.55 -19.19 -14.27
C SER A 32 22.47 -19.16 -15.79
N SER A 33 21.28 -19.27 -16.41
CA SER A 33 21.15 -19.32 -17.88
C SER A 33 20.68 -18.04 -18.55
N GLU A 34 20.19 -17.03 -17.82
CA GLU A 34 19.54 -15.84 -18.40
C GLU A 34 20.49 -14.65 -18.64
N VAL A 35 21.76 -14.74 -18.27
CA VAL A 35 22.74 -13.64 -18.42
C VAL A 35 23.16 -13.41 -19.88
N ALA A 36 22.89 -14.35 -20.79
CA ALA A 36 23.39 -14.30 -22.17
C ALA A 36 22.53 -13.47 -23.15
N ASP A 37 21.23 -13.25 -22.89
CA ASP A 37 20.31 -12.66 -23.89
C ASP A 37 20.03 -11.16 -23.73
N LEU A 38 20.71 -10.48 -22.81
CA LEU A 38 20.42 -9.08 -22.42
C LEU A 38 21.12 -8.00 -23.28
N GLN A 39 21.76 -8.35 -24.40
CA GLN A 39 22.52 -7.37 -25.22
C GLN A 39 21.75 -6.70 -26.36
N ARG A 40 20.44 -6.89 -26.49
CA ARG A 40 19.63 -6.14 -27.46
C ARG A 40 18.33 -5.66 -26.86
N TRP A 41 18.29 -4.43 -26.32
CA TRP A 41 17.20 -3.52 -26.68
C TRP A 41 17.35 -2.04 -26.28
N ASP A 42 16.45 -1.26 -26.89
CA ASP A 42 16.56 0.10 -27.42
C ASP A 42 16.24 1.23 -26.41
N LYS A 43 16.84 2.41 -26.62
CA LYS A 43 16.86 3.60 -25.73
C LYS A 43 15.58 4.46 -25.74
N ASN A 44 14.47 3.99 -26.31
CA ASN A 44 13.29 4.81 -26.62
C ASN A 44 11.98 4.43 -25.89
N SER A 45 12.02 3.63 -24.82
CA SER A 45 10.80 3.25 -24.09
C SER A 45 10.19 4.44 -23.33
N THR A 46 9.19 5.06 -23.95
CA THR A 46 8.31 6.11 -23.40
C THR A 46 7.15 5.49 -22.61
N PHE A 47 6.79 6.11 -21.48
CA PHE A 47 5.61 5.73 -20.69
C PHE A 47 4.34 6.10 -21.47
N THR A 48 3.70 5.12 -22.11
CA THR A 48 2.40 5.37 -22.74
C THR A 48 1.32 5.34 -21.65
N VAL A 49 0.99 6.51 -21.10
CA VAL A 49 -0.23 6.69 -20.31
C VAL A 49 -1.39 6.71 -21.30
N HIS A 50 -2.19 5.65 -21.34
CA HIS A 50 -3.46 5.70 -22.09
C HIS A 50 -4.37 6.73 -21.42
N GLN A 51 -4.53 7.89 -22.06
CA GLN A 51 -5.48 8.91 -21.63
C GLN A 51 -6.91 8.43 -21.86
N ARG A 52 -7.77 8.67 -20.87
CA ARG A 52 -9.22 8.76 -21.04
C ARG A 52 -9.59 10.24 -21.27
N SER A 53 -9.01 10.85 -22.31
CA SER A 53 -9.19 12.27 -22.66
C SER A 53 -10.53 12.55 -23.37
N ASP A 54 -11.24 11.51 -23.81
CA ASP A 54 -12.44 11.70 -24.65
C ASP A 54 -13.77 11.73 -23.87
N GLU A 55 -13.85 11.16 -22.66
CA GLU A 55 -15.09 11.22 -21.86
C GLU A 55 -15.19 12.47 -20.98
N THR A 56 -14.06 13.05 -20.56
CA THR A 56 -14.02 14.34 -19.85
C THR A 56 -14.55 15.49 -20.71
N ASN A 57 -14.40 15.40 -22.04
CA ASN A 57 -14.95 16.39 -22.98
C ASN A 57 -16.47 16.30 -23.18
N ARG A 58 -17.13 15.20 -22.79
CA ARG A 58 -18.60 15.06 -22.92
C ARG A 58 -19.39 15.50 -21.69
N LEU A 59 -18.74 15.84 -20.58
CA LEU A 59 -19.39 16.19 -19.31
C LEU A 59 -19.17 17.65 -18.86
N SER A 60 -18.63 18.51 -19.71
CA SER A 60 -18.29 19.92 -19.39
C SER A 60 -19.48 20.89 -19.26
N PHE A 61 -20.72 20.40 -19.12
CA PHE A 61 -21.93 21.24 -19.03
C PHE A 61 -22.66 21.21 -17.68
N LEU A 62 -21.98 20.89 -16.57
CA LEU A 62 -22.57 20.94 -15.23
C LEU A 62 -21.80 21.88 -14.29
N SER A 63 -22.27 23.12 -14.18
CA SER A 63 -21.77 24.16 -13.27
C SER A 63 -22.30 23.98 -11.83
N THR A 64 -22.08 22.81 -11.22
CA THR A 64 -22.36 22.61 -9.78
C THR A 64 -21.09 22.13 -9.06
N SER A 65 -20.90 22.52 -7.80
CA SER A 65 -19.75 22.07 -6.99
C SER A 65 -19.64 20.54 -6.99
N LYS A 66 -20.79 19.85 -6.94
CA LYS A 66 -20.91 18.40 -7.02
C LYS A 66 -20.28 17.80 -8.29
N ALA A 67 -20.45 18.44 -9.46
CA ALA A 67 -19.84 18.00 -10.71
C ALA A 67 -18.32 18.24 -10.74
N LYS A 68 -17.85 19.38 -10.22
CA LYS A 68 -16.41 19.67 -10.07
C LYS A 68 -15.70 18.63 -9.16
N HIS A 69 -16.40 18.08 -8.16
CA HIS A 69 -15.88 17.06 -7.25
C HIS A 69 -15.82 15.65 -7.86
N GLU A 70 -16.73 15.30 -8.78
CA GLU A 70 -16.64 14.02 -9.52
C GLU A 70 -15.58 14.07 -10.62
N LEU A 71 -15.15 15.26 -11.03
CA LEU A 71 -14.12 15.50 -12.06
C LEU A 71 -12.70 15.60 -11.49
N GLN A 72 -12.50 15.45 -10.18
CA GLN A 72 -11.14 15.44 -9.61
C GLN A 72 -10.32 14.30 -10.19
N ASN A 73 -9.14 14.64 -10.70
CA ASN A 73 -8.18 13.67 -11.18
C ASN A 73 -7.46 13.04 -9.99
N ASN A 74 -7.97 11.91 -9.51
CA ASN A 74 -7.48 11.24 -8.30
C ASN A 74 -6.64 10.01 -8.65
N LEU A 75 -5.50 9.84 -7.97
CA LEU A 75 -4.58 8.72 -8.15
C LEU A 75 -4.62 7.77 -6.95
N ILE A 76 -4.75 6.48 -7.21
CA ILE A 76 -4.51 5.41 -6.23
C ILE A 76 -3.21 4.72 -6.60
N LEU A 77 -2.26 4.66 -5.68
CA LEU A 77 -0.91 4.14 -5.90
C LEU A 77 -0.62 2.99 -4.93
N GLY A 78 -0.20 1.84 -5.44
CA GLY A 78 0.05 0.65 -4.62
C GLY A 78 1.18 -0.21 -5.15
N ALA A 79 1.77 -1.02 -4.27
CA ALA A 79 2.78 -2.01 -4.64
C ALA A 79 2.17 -3.43 -4.62
N ALA A 80 2.20 -4.09 -5.77
CA ALA A 80 1.61 -5.39 -6.04
C ALA A 80 2.68 -6.39 -6.54
N VAL A 81 3.80 -6.49 -5.79
CA VAL A 81 4.91 -7.39 -6.12
C VAL A 81 4.65 -8.77 -5.50
N GLY A 82 4.65 -9.82 -6.33
CA GLY A 82 4.49 -11.20 -5.87
C GLY A 82 3.08 -11.56 -5.39
N LEU A 83 2.07 -10.78 -5.77
CA LEU A 83 0.67 -11.07 -5.41
C LEU A 83 0.04 -12.06 -6.41
N ASN A 84 -0.87 -12.90 -5.91
CA ASN A 84 -1.68 -13.75 -6.77
C ASN A 84 -2.81 -12.93 -7.44
N LEU A 85 -3.38 -13.50 -8.51
CA LEU A 85 -4.41 -12.82 -9.31
C LEU A 85 -5.67 -12.51 -8.50
N SER A 86 -6.10 -13.38 -7.60
CA SER A 86 -7.34 -13.19 -6.82
C SER A 86 -7.24 -12.02 -5.83
N VAL A 87 -6.09 -11.87 -5.16
CA VAL A 87 -5.81 -10.72 -4.30
C VAL A 87 -5.80 -9.42 -5.11
N LEU A 88 -5.15 -9.44 -6.27
CA LEU A 88 -5.10 -8.27 -7.14
C LEU A 88 -6.50 -7.91 -7.66
N HIS A 89 -7.25 -8.90 -8.15
CA HIS A 89 -8.63 -8.75 -8.60
C HIS A 89 -9.52 -8.13 -7.52
N ARG A 90 -9.45 -8.65 -6.29
CA ARG A 90 -10.17 -8.10 -5.14
C ARG A 90 -9.85 -6.62 -4.91
N PHE A 91 -8.57 -6.26 -4.95
CA PHE A 91 -8.15 -4.87 -4.80
C PHE A 91 -8.69 -3.98 -5.93
N VAL A 92 -8.45 -4.33 -7.19
CA VAL A 92 -8.82 -3.47 -8.32
C VAL A 92 -10.33 -3.39 -8.54
N GLN A 93 -11.06 -4.49 -8.37
CA GLN A 93 -12.52 -4.54 -8.50
C GLN A 93 -13.17 -3.68 -7.41
N SER A 94 -12.76 -3.83 -6.15
CA SER A 94 -13.33 -3.02 -5.05
C SER A 94 -13.00 -1.54 -5.22
N THR A 95 -11.77 -1.24 -5.67
CA THR A 95 -11.33 0.11 -5.99
C THR A 95 -12.18 0.72 -7.09
N ARG A 96 -12.34 0.04 -8.23
CA ARG A 96 -13.08 0.55 -9.39
C ARG A 96 -14.58 0.70 -9.09
N THR A 97 -15.14 -0.19 -8.27
CA THR A 97 -16.53 -0.09 -7.80
C THR A 97 -16.72 1.13 -6.88
N SER A 98 -15.72 1.45 -6.07
CA SER A 98 -15.79 2.54 -5.08
C SER A 98 -15.37 3.89 -5.64
N CYS A 99 -14.42 3.92 -6.58
CA CYS A 99 -13.96 5.08 -7.32
C CYS A 99 -13.81 4.73 -8.80
N ASN A 100 -14.89 4.91 -9.56
CA ASN A 100 -14.96 4.59 -10.98
C ASN A 100 -14.05 5.46 -11.85
N LEU A 101 -13.78 6.72 -11.45
CA LEU A 101 -12.99 7.70 -12.21
C LEU A 101 -11.54 7.85 -11.74
N CYS A 102 -11.13 7.18 -10.66
CA CYS A 102 -9.73 7.26 -10.20
C CYS A 102 -8.77 6.55 -11.17
N THR A 103 -7.56 7.09 -11.33
CA THR A 103 -6.45 6.35 -11.92
C THR A 103 -5.91 5.37 -10.88
N ILE A 104 -5.80 4.09 -11.25
CA ILE A 104 -5.18 3.06 -10.40
C ILE A 104 -3.82 2.77 -10.99
N THR A 105 -2.76 3.02 -10.24
CA THR A 105 -1.38 2.75 -10.66
C THR A 105 -0.73 1.76 -9.71
N LEU A 106 -0.21 0.65 -10.25
CA LEU A 106 0.38 -0.43 -9.46
C LEU A 106 1.81 -0.71 -9.87
N LEU A 107 2.71 -0.71 -8.87
CA LEU A 107 4.06 -1.22 -9.00
C LEU A 107 4.03 -2.75 -8.99
N VAL A 108 4.44 -3.38 -10.08
CA VAL A 108 4.37 -4.83 -10.30
C VAL A 108 5.71 -5.39 -10.77
N HIS A 109 5.94 -6.67 -10.53
CA HIS A 109 7.10 -7.35 -11.09
C HIS A 109 6.92 -7.56 -12.60
N ASP A 110 7.98 -7.42 -13.39
CA ASP A 110 7.93 -7.61 -14.85
C ASP A 110 7.38 -8.99 -15.24
N PHE A 111 7.69 -10.02 -14.44
CA PHE A 111 7.14 -11.36 -14.61
C PHE A 111 5.61 -11.37 -14.54
N SER A 112 5.02 -10.65 -13.58
CA SER A 112 3.56 -10.53 -13.47
C SER A 112 2.98 -9.82 -14.70
N MET A 113 3.67 -8.82 -15.26
CA MET A 113 3.24 -8.14 -16.49
C MET A 113 3.27 -9.05 -17.73
N ARG A 114 4.03 -10.15 -17.70
CA ARG A 114 4.06 -11.13 -18.78
C ARG A 114 2.87 -12.11 -18.76
N SER A 115 2.12 -12.18 -17.66
CA SER A 115 0.93 -13.03 -17.55
C SER A 115 -0.26 -12.44 -18.33
N ASP A 116 -0.92 -13.27 -19.16
CA ASP A 116 -2.16 -12.88 -19.86
C ASP A 116 -3.27 -12.46 -18.89
N HIS A 117 -3.37 -13.13 -17.74
CA HIS A 117 -4.38 -12.80 -16.74
C HIS A 117 -4.16 -11.41 -16.11
N PHE A 118 -2.90 -11.02 -15.89
CA PHE A 118 -2.58 -9.68 -15.37
C PHE A 118 -2.81 -8.61 -16.42
N ARG A 119 -2.47 -8.86 -17.69
CA ARG A 119 -2.80 -7.96 -18.80
C ARG A 119 -4.31 -7.78 -18.94
N LEU A 120 -5.06 -8.88 -18.96
CA LEU A 120 -6.52 -8.84 -19.03
C LEU A 120 -7.12 -8.05 -17.85
N LEU A 121 -6.65 -8.30 -16.62
CA LEU A 121 -7.08 -7.53 -15.44
C LEU A 121 -6.76 -6.04 -15.61
N SER A 122 -5.55 -5.72 -16.07
CA SER A 122 -5.13 -4.34 -16.33
C SER A 122 -6.03 -3.63 -17.34
N ASP A 123 -6.38 -4.33 -18.42
CA ASP A 123 -7.23 -3.79 -19.49
C ASP A 123 -8.67 -3.61 -19.03
N VAL A 124 -9.25 -4.62 -18.37
CA VAL A 124 -10.63 -4.60 -17.86
C VAL A 124 -10.83 -3.52 -16.80
N PHE A 125 -9.86 -3.34 -15.89
CA PHE A 125 -9.97 -2.39 -14.78
C PHE A 125 -9.25 -1.06 -15.03
N HIS A 126 -8.68 -0.87 -16.22
CA HIS A 126 -7.90 0.32 -16.60
C HIS A 126 -6.82 0.66 -15.56
N VAL A 127 -5.96 -0.32 -15.27
CA VAL A 127 -4.84 -0.17 -14.34
C VAL A 127 -3.59 0.26 -15.10
N VAL A 128 -2.87 1.22 -14.56
CA VAL A 128 -1.54 1.62 -15.05
C VAL A 128 -0.50 0.80 -14.30
N LEU A 129 0.38 0.13 -15.03
CA LEU A 129 1.42 -0.72 -14.44
C LEU A 129 2.77 0.00 -14.45
N ILE A 130 3.45 0.00 -13.31
CA ILE A 130 4.84 0.44 -13.17
C ILE A 130 5.72 -0.81 -13.08
N PRO A 131 6.65 -1.05 -14.02
CA PRO A 131 7.57 -2.18 -13.96
C PRO A 131 8.62 -1.95 -12.87
N TYR A 132 8.69 -2.87 -11.91
CA TYR A 132 9.61 -2.78 -10.78
C TYR A 132 11.09 -2.82 -11.20
N GLN A 133 11.45 -3.60 -12.23
CA GLN A 133 12.84 -3.73 -12.66
C GLN A 133 13.42 -2.45 -13.25
N GLN A 134 12.58 -1.63 -13.90
CA GLN A 134 13.00 -0.36 -14.48
C GLN A 134 13.60 0.56 -13.41
N PHE A 135 13.04 0.53 -12.20
CA PHE A 135 13.54 1.28 -11.05
C PHE A 135 14.82 0.71 -10.43
N LEU A 136 14.96 -0.62 -10.43
CA LEU A 136 16.21 -1.28 -9.98
C LEU A 136 17.41 -0.88 -10.83
N LEU A 137 17.20 -0.73 -12.14
CA LEU A 137 18.27 -0.40 -13.07
C LEU A 137 18.71 1.07 -12.97
N SER A 138 17.77 1.99 -12.75
CA SER A 138 18.05 3.43 -12.65
C SER A 138 18.64 3.84 -11.30
N ASN A 139 18.34 3.11 -10.21
CA ASN A 139 18.67 3.52 -8.84
C ASN A 139 19.45 2.46 -8.06
N LYS A 140 20.43 1.81 -8.70
CA LYS A 140 21.21 0.68 -8.14
C LYS A 140 21.74 0.91 -6.71
N HIS A 141 22.15 2.13 -6.39
CA HIS A 141 22.67 2.48 -5.07
C HIS A 141 21.57 2.45 -4.00
N GLU A 142 20.43 3.10 -4.23
CA GLU A 142 19.33 3.19 -3.27
C GLU A 142 18.64 1.83 -3.07
N THR A 143 18.54 1.03 -4.14
CA THR A 143 17.93 -0.30 -4.11
C THR A 143 18.82 -1.34 -3.44
N PHE A 144 20.14 -1.13 -3.41
CA PHE A 144 21.06 -1.97 -2.63
C PHE A 144 20.93 -1.70 -1.12
N VAL A 145 20.62 -0.45 -0.76
CA VAL A 145 20.47 0.01 0.63
C VAL A 145 19.15 -0.50 1.24
N MET A 146 18.05 -0.47 0.48
CA MET A 146 16.74 -0.97 0.92
C MET A 146 16.46 -2.35 0.33
N LYS A 147 16.22 -3.37 1.16
CA LYS A 147 16.01 -4.75 0.68
C LYS A 147 14.54 -5.16 0.50
N SER A 148 13.61 -4.41 1.07
CA SER A 148 12.19 -4.78 1.09
C SER A 148 11.36 -3.83 0.26
N ILE A 149 10.36 -4.39 -0.45
CA ILE A 149 9.37 -3.61 -1.20
C ILE A 149 8.62 -2.62 -0.33
N HIS A 150 8.44 -2.93 0.97
CA HIS A 150 7.79 -2.04 1.94
C HIS A 150 8.52 -0.69 2.07
N SER A 151 9.85 -0.67 1.98
CA SER A 151 10.66 0.54 2.03
C SER A 151 10.90 1.13 0.63
N GLN A 152 11.24 0.27 -0.35
CA GLN A 152 11.60 0.70 -1.71
C GLN A 152 10.47 1.41 -2.44
N ARG A 153 9.20 1.01 -2.19
CA ARG A 153 8.03 1.61 -2.84
C ARG A 153 7.98 3.13 -2.67
N TRP A 154 8.42 3.67 -1.53
CA TRP A 154 8.34 5.10 -1.26
C TRP A 154 9.24 5.90 -2.21
N THR A 155 10.47 5.43 -2.42
CA THR A 155 11.40 6.00 -3.40
C THR A 155 10.89 5.82 -4.83
N ILE A 156 10.37 4.65 -5.17
CA ILE A 156 9.82 4.39 -6.52
C ILE A 156 8.63 5.30 -6.81
N PHE A 157 7.71 5.44 -5.85
CA PHE A 157 6.56 6.33 -5.96
C PHE A 157 7.00 7.80 -6.06
N SER A 158 7.98 8.22 -5.26
CA SER A 158 8.56 9.58 -5.35
C SER A 158 9.08 9.88 -6.77
N SER A 159 9.93 9.00 -7.30
CA SER A 159 10.47 9.14 -8.66
C SER A 159 9.40 9.05 -9.76
N TYR A 160 8.37 8.21 -9.58
CA TYR A 160 7.24 8.14 -10.51
C TYR A 160 6.47 9.46 -10.53
N LEU A 161 6.11 10.03 -9.38
CA LEU A 161 5.40 11.32 -9.33
C LEU A 161 6.24 12.47 -9.89
N GLN A 162 7.56 12.47 -9.63
CA GLN A 162 8.49 13.45 -10.23
C GLN A 162 8.54 13.33 -11.76
N THR A 163 8.48 12.11 -12.30
CA THR A 163 8.46 11.89 -13.75
C THR A 163 7.18 12.45 -14.37
N LEU A 164 6.03 12.15 -13.77
CA LEU A 164 4.76 12.74 -14.19
C LEU A 164 4.79 14.27 -14.16
N GLN A 165 5.33 14.86 -13.08
CA GLN A 165 5.44 16.30 -12.95
C GLN A 165 6.31 16.92 -14.05
N LYS A 166 7.43 16.29 -14.42
CA LYS A 166 8.30 16.73 -15.54
C LYS A 166 7.58 16.64 -16.89
N GLU A 167 6.66 15.71 -17.04
CA GLU A 167 5.79 15.58 -18.22
C GLU A 167 4.58 16.54 -18.20
N GLY A 168 4.51 17.45 -17.22
CA GLY A 168 3.39 18.37 -17.06
C GLY A 168 2.10 17.71 -16.58
N LYS A 169 2.18 16.50 -16.04
CA LYS A 169 1.04 15.75 -15.47
C LYS A 169 1.00 15.92 -13.97
N ALA A 170 -0.20 16.18 -13.45
CA ALA A 170 -0.48 16.22 -12.03
C ALA A 170 -1.86 15.62 -11.74
N PHE A 171 -2.03 15.17 -10.50
CA PHE A 171 -3.32 14.76 -9.96
C PHE A 171 -3.76 15.80 -8.92
N ASP A 172 -5.04 15.81 -8.59
CA ASP A 172 -5.54 16.65 -7.49
C ASP A 172 -5.16 16.01 -6.15
N ASN A 173 -5.43 14.72 -6.02
CA ASN A 173 -5.20 13.95 -4.80
C ASN A 173 -4.60 12.59 -5.09
N VAL A 174 -3.83 12.08 -4.13
CA VAL A 174 -3.19 10.77 -4.21
C VAL A 174 -3.51 9.97 -2.94
N PHE A 175 -3.93 8.71 -3.12
CA PHE A 175 -4.04 7.74 -2.04
C PHE A 175 -3.01 6.63 -2.27
N ILE A 176 -2.07 6.50 -1.35
CA ILE A 176 -1.08 5.43 -1.34
C ILE A 176 -1.57 4.36 -0.36
N CYS A 177 -1.68 3.12 -0.81
CA CYS A 177 -2.09 2.02 0.07
C CYS A 177 -1.40 0.67 -0.25
N ASP A 178 -1.36 -0.21 0.76
CA ASP A 178 -1.03 -1.62 0.56
C ASP A 178 -2.08 -2.28 -0.35
N VAL A 179 -1.65 -3.14 -1.27
CA VAL A 179 -2.57 -3.79 -2.23
C VAL A 179 -3.10 -5.11 -1.68
N SER A 180 -2.27 -5.86 -0.96
CA SER A 180 -2.54 -7.27 -0.62
C SER A 180 -3.70 -7.46 0.35
N ASP A 181 -3.92 -6.51 1.24
CA ASP A 181 -4.87 -6.59 2.35
C ASP A 181 -5.75 -5.34 2.51
N THR A 182 -5.95 -4.59 1.42
CA THR A 182 -6.86 -3.44 1.36
C THR A 182 -8.10 -3.75 0.55
N ILE A 183 -9.25 -3.28 1.03
CA ILE A 183 -10.52 -3.29 0.30
C ILE A 183 -11.18 -1.91 0.37
N PHE A 184 -11.78 -1.48 -0.74
CA PHE A 184 -12.57 -0.26 -0.78
C PHE A 184 -14.07 -0.59 -0.64
N GLN A 185 -14.77 0.18 0.18
CA GLN A 185 -16.23 0.14 0.31
C GLN A 185 -16.88 1.46 -0.16
N ALA A 186 -16.12 2.55 -0.28
CA ALA A 186 -16.57 3.83 -0.84
C ALA A 186 -15.39 4.67 -1.36
N ASN A 187 -15.69 5.76 -2.08
CA ASN A 187 -14.67 6.69 -2.57
C ASN A 187 -14.00 7.44 -1.42
N VAL A 188 -12.71 7.16 -1.17
CA VAL A 188 -11.91 7.75 -0.10
C VAL A 188 -11.70 9.28 -0.27
N PHE A 189 -11.59 9.76 -1.51
CA PHE A 189 -11.31 11.17 -1.80
C PHE A 189 -12.46 12.11 -1.43
N LYS A 190 -13.70 11.59 -1.32
CA LYS A 190 -14.87 12.40 -0.89
C LYS A 190 -14.71 12.98 0.52
N HIS A 191 -13.84 12.40 1.35
CA HIS A 191 -13.60 12.88 2.71
C HIS A 191 -12.68 14.10 2.75
N MET A 192 -11.79 14.27 1.77
CA MET A 192 -10.91 15.44 1.69
C MET A 192 -11.68 16.73 1.46
N ASN A 193 -12.76 16.67 0.68
CA ASN A 193 -13.63 17.82 0.41
C ASN A 193 -14.21 18.47 1.68
N LYS A 194 -14.32 17.71 2.77
CA LYS A 194 -14.86 18.22 4.05
C LYS A 194 -13.80 18.78 4.97
N MET A 195 -12.56 18.32 4.84
CA MET A 195 -11.49 18.59 5.80
C MET A 195 -10.42 19.55 5.24
N GLY A 196 -10.25 19.61 3.91
CA GLY A 196 -9.36 20.55 3.23
C GLY A 196 -8.11 19.89 2.62
N ASP A 197 -7.25 20.69 2.01
CA ASP A 197 -5.99 20.19 1.47
C ASP A 197 -5.01 19.83 2.60
N GLY A 198 -4.15 18.84 2.36
CA GLY A 198 -3.13 18.40 3.31
C GLY A 198 -2.85 16.90 3.23
N LEU A 199 -2.13 16.40 4.23
CA LEU A 199 -1.77 15.00 4.38
C LEU A 199 -2.66 14.35 5.45
N TYR A 200 -3.32 13.27 5.08
CA TYR A 200 -4.21 12.48 5.92
C TYR A 200 -3.52 11.16 6.23
N VAL A 201 -3.27 10.94 7.51
CA VAL A 201 -2.68 9.69 8.01
C VAL A 201 -3.63 9.01 8.97
N PHE A 202 -3.65 7.69 8.91
CA PHE A 202 -4.69 6.90 9.56
C PHE A 202 -4.11 6.20 10.78
N LEU A 203 -4.63 6.57 11.95
CA LEU A 203 -4.20 6.00 13.21
C LEU A 203 -4.77 4.59 13.34
N GLU A 204 -3.99 3.71 13.96
CA GLU A 204 -4.48 2.46 14.52
C GLU A 204 -5.35 2.73 15.76
N ASP A 205 -5.58 1.72 16.60
CA ASP A 205 -6.37 1.89 17.83
C ASP A 205 -5.79 3.03 18.68
N ILE A 206 -6.58 4.08 18.93
CA ILE A 206 -6.10 5.29 19.62
C ILE A 206 -5.70 5.03 21.07
N HIS A 207 -6.18 3.93 21.65
CA HIS A 207 -5.83 3.51 23.00
C HIS A 207 -4.49 2.74 23.03
N PHE A 208 -3.93 2.38 21.87
CA PHE A 208 -2.66 1.70 21.76
C PHE A 208 -1.54 2.64 21.32
N ARG A 209 -0.52 2.79 22.16
CA ARG A 209 0.61 3.71 21.94
C ARG A 209 1.80 2.99 21.32
N ILE A 210 2.66 3.74 20.64
CA ILE A 210 3.90 3.23 20.02
C ILE A 210 4.74 2.42 21.04
N SER A 211 4.91 2.94 22.25
CA SER A 211 5.71 2.30 23.32
C SER A 211 5.11 0.98 23.83
N LYS A 212 3.82 0.73 23.62
CA LYS A 212 3.12 -0.50 24.03
C LYS A 212 3.19 -1.60 22.96
N SER A 213 3.57 -1.25 21.74
CA SER A 213 3.85 -2.21 20.67
C SER A 213 5.32 -2.57 20.68
N ASN A 214 5.67 -3.82 21.02
CA ASN A 214 7.07 -4.28 20.97
C ASN A 214 7.71 -4.03 19.60
N ILE A 215 6.95 -4.22 18.53
CA ILE A 215 7.44 -4.05 17.16
C ILE A 215 7.63 -2.56 16.82
N ASN A 216 6.61 -1.71 17.03
CA ASN A 216 6.74 -0.29 16.71
C ASN A 216 7.79 0.41 17.60
N ALA A 217 7.82 0.10 18.90
CA ALA A 217 8.83 0.62 19.80
C ALA A 217 10.25 0.21 19.34
N ASN A 218 10.41 -1.03 18.86
CA ASN A 218 11.70 -1.51 18.37
C ASN A 218 12.12 -0.81 17.07
N TRP A 219 11.21 -0.56 16.13
CA TRP A 219 11.55 0.23 14.93
C TRP A 219 12.05 1.62 15.31
N ILE A 220 11.34 2.35 16.18
CA ILE A 220 11.78 3.69 16.61
C ILE A 220 13.14 3.62 17.32
N ARG A 221 13.32 2.68 18.25
CA ARG A 221 14.58 2.50 18.99
C ARG A 221 15.77 2.23 18.07
N VAL A 222 15.63 1.30 17.14
CA VAL A 222 16.75 0.89 16.27
C VAL A 222 17.06 1.95 15.21
N CYS A 223 16.04 2.65 14.71
CA CYS A 223 16.20 3.65 13.66
C CYS A 223 16.64 5.02 14.20
N TYR A 224 16.17 5.41 15.39
CA TYR A 224 16.31 6.78 15.91
C TYR A 224 16.78 6.87 17.37
N GLY A 225 17.00 5.73 18.04
CA GLY A 225 17.52 5.68 19.41
C GLY A 225 16.43 5.76 20.50
N GLU A 226 16.86 5.51 21.74
CA GLU A 226 15.94 5.43 22.89
C GLU A 226 15.32 6.79 23.24
N GLN A 227 16.06 7.89 23.07
CA GLN A 227 15.56 9.24 23.31
C GLN A 227 14.36 9.56 22.41
N MET A 228 14.42 9.19 21.13
CA MET A 228 13.30 9.36 20.22
C MET A 228 12.09 8.51 20.62
N LEU A 229 12.32 7.27 21.05
CA LEU A 229 11.23 6.43 21.57
C LEU A 229 10.59 7.05 22.82
N GLN A 230 11.35 7.68 23.71
CA GLN A 230 10.79 8.38 24.87
C GLN A 230 9.94 9.59 24.43
N GLN A 231 10.37 10.31 23.39
CA GLN A 231 9.67 11.49 22.88
C GLN A 231 8.32 11.15 22.23
N ILE A 232 8.28 10.16 21.33
CA ILE A 232 7.06 9.84 20.57
C ILE A 232 6.34 8.58 21.06
N GLY A 233 6.91 7.84 22.00
CA GLY A 233 6.39 6.54 22.45
C GLY A 233 4.98 6.59 23.05
N ASN A 234 4.57 7.75 23.58
CA ASN A 234 3.21 7.97 24.08
C ASN A 234 2.22 8.42 23.01
N LYS A 235 2.62 8.54 21.75
CA LYS A 235 1.71 8.85 20.64
C LYS A 235 1.04 7.58 20.10
N SER A 236 -0.12 7.75 19.47
CA SER A 236 -0.83 6.66 18.78
C SER A 236 -0.05 6.23 17.54
N ILE A 237 -0.16 4.96 17.17
CA ILE A 237 0.48 4.43 15.97
C ILE A 237 -0.28 4.95 14.74
N SER A 238 0.43 5.51 13.78
CA SER A 238 -0.09 5.87 12.46
C SER A 238 0.33 4.79 11.44
N CYS A 239 -0.60 4.25 10.67
CA CYS A 239 -0.35 3.14 9.74
C CYS A 239 0.27 3.63 8.42
N SER A 240 1.49 3.19 8.10
CA SER A 240 2.17 3.53 6.85
C SER A 240 1.57 2.85 5.62
N GLY A 241 0.74 1.81 5.82
CA GLY A 241 0.07 1.10 4.74
C GLY A 241 -1.08 1.87 4.10
N THR A 242 -1.44 3.05 4.62
CA THR A 242 -2.43 3.96 4.03
C THR A 242 -2.06 5.41 4.28
N VAL A 243 -1.94 6.21 3.21
CA VAL A 243 -1.69 7.65 3.30
C VAL A 243 -2.46 8.34 2.17
N LEU A 244 -3.27 9.34 2.53
CA LEU A 244 -4.07 10.12 1.58
C LEU A 244 -3.59 11.57 1.61
N GLY A 245 -3.63 12.28 0.50
CA GLY A 245 -3.39 13.72 0.53
C GLY A 245 -3.53 14.40 -0.81
N SER A 246 -3.45 15.73 -0.79
CA SER A 246 -3.35 16.50 -2.01
C SER A 246 -2.02 16.18 -2.71
N TRP A 247 -1.94 16.40 -4.02
CA TRP A 247 -0.71 16.13 -4.77
C TRP A 247 0.54 16.79 -4.16
N PRO A 248 0.54 18.09 -3.79
CA PRO A 248 1.68 18.70 -3.13
C PRO A 248 2.05 18.03 -1.79
N ALA A 249 1.04 17.73 -0.96
CA ALA A 249 1.26 17.10 0.34
C ALA A 249 1.90 15.71 0.22
N ILE A 250 1.43 14.90 -0.75
CA ILE A 250 1.96 13.55 -1.00
C ILE A 250 3.37 13.60 -1.60
N THR A 251 3.65 14.53 -2.52
CA THR A 251 5.00 14.68 -3.09
C THR A 251 6.01 15.12 -2.02
N THR A 252 5.64 16.04 -1.13
CA THR A 252 6.47 16.43 0.02
C THR A 252 6.65 15.24 0.98
N TYR A 253 5.59 14.53 1.32
CA TYR A 253 5.66 13.34 2.17
C TYR A 253 6.59 12.26 1.61
N LEU A 254 6.47 11.94 0.32
CA LEU A 254 7.32 10.96 -0.36
C LEU A 254 8.79 11.39 -0.36
N SER A 255 9.05 12.68 -0.62
CA SER A 255 10.40 13.24 -0.58
C SER A 255 11.00 13.13 0.82
N THR A 256 10.23 13.43 1.87
CA THR A 256 10.67 13.26 3.27
C THR A 256 10.92 11.80 3.61
N MET A 257 10.02 10.87 3.25
CA MET A 257 10.21 9.42 3.46
C MET A 257 11.50 8.93 2.80
N THR A 258 11.73 9.27 1.53
CA THR A 258 12.94 8.90 0.80
C THR A 258 14.19 9.47 1.45
N ALA A 259 14.18 10.76 1.82
CA ALA A 259 15.31 11.40 2.49
C ALA A 259 15.64 10.74 3.84
N GLN A 260 14.62 10.28 4.59
CA GLN A 260 14.85 9.53 5.82
C GLN A 260 15.59 8.22 5.52
N PHE A 261 15.11 7.39 4.58
CA PHE A 261 15.76 6.10 4.27
C PHE A 261 17.23 6.22 3.89
N LEU A 262 17.62 7.28 3.18
CA LEU A 262 19.02 7.53 2.81
C LEU A 262 19.94 7.80 4.00
N ASN A 263 19.39 8.25 5.13
CA ASN A 263 20.12 8.61 6.34
C ASN A 263 20.02 7.55 7.46
N LEU A 264 19.28 6.46 7.25
CA LEU A 264 19.09 5.42 8.27
C LEU A 264 20.33 4.55 8.44
N SER A 265 20.52 4.08 9.68
CA SER A 265 21.55 3.09 9.97
C SER A 265 21.31 1.78 9.23
N ARG A 266 22.39 1.05 8.93
CA ARG A 266 22.30 -0.29 8.31
C ARG A 266 21.50 -1.28 9.17
N ALA A 267 21.47 -1.10 10.49
CA ALA A 267 20.66 -1.91 11.38
C ALA A 267 19.16 -1.70 11.12
N CYS A 268 18.73 -0.44 11.04
CA CYS A 268 17.35 -0.08 10.72
C CYS A 268 16.93 -0.57 9.32
N LEU A 269 17.79 -0.39 8.32
CA LEU A 269 17.51 -0.79 6.93
C LEU A 269 17.34 -2.30 6.74
N LYS A 270 17.89 -3.12 7.65
CA LYS A 270 17.71 -4.58 7.65
C LYS A 270 16.39 -5.02 8.29
N MET A 271 15.67 -4.14 8.98
CA MET A 271 14.42 -4.49 9.64
C MET A 271 13.27 -4.52 8.64
N THR A 272 12.53 -5.62 8.62
CA THR A 272 11.25 -5.69 7.90
C THR A 272 10.24 -4.74 8.52
N GLY A 273 9.49 -4.01 7.69
CA GLY A 273 8.46 -3.06 8.13
C GLY A 273 9.00 -1.78 8.74
N ASN A 274 10.29 -1.46 8.54
CA ASN A 274 10.88 -0.23 9.07
C ASN A 274 10.23 1.05 8.54
N ASP A 275 9.51 0.99 7.41
CA ASP A 275 8.75 2.09 6.85
C ASP A 275 7.65 2.58 7.80
N GLN A 276 7.05 1.66 8.56
CA GLN A 276 6.10 1.98 9.63
C GLN A 276 6.77 2.81 10.74
N GLY A 277 8.02 2.51 11.11
CA GLY A 277 8.80 3.29 12.07
C GLY A 277 9.18 4.68 11.55
N VAL A 278 9.70 4.74 10.33
CA VAL A 278 10.07 5.99 9.64
C VAL A 278 8.85 6.90 9.49
N HIS A 279 7.72 6.34 9.07
CA HIS A 279 6.44 7.05 8.97
C HIS A 279 6.03 7.66 10.33
N ASN A 280 6.02 6.86 11.40
CA ASN A 280 5.65 7.38 12.72
C ASN A 280 6.63 8.48 13.22
N PHE A 281 7.92 8.34 12.96
CA PHE A 281 8.91 9.35 13.26
C PHE A 281 8.62 10.68 12.54
N ILE A 282 8.35 10.64 11.23
CA ILE A 282 8.05 11.81 10.42
C ILE A 282 6.78 12.52 10.91
N ILE A 283 5.70 11.76 11.11
CA ILE A 283 4.39 12.30 11.47
C ILE A 283 4.42 12.93 12.86
N HIS A 284 4.97 12.24 13.87
CA HIS A 284 4.94 12.72 15.25
C HIS A 284 5.98 13.81 15.57
N ASN A 285 6.95 14.04 14.68
CA ASN A 285 7.88 15.16 14.74
C ASN A 285 7.54 16.31 13.78
N GLY A 286 6.44 16.22 13.02
CA GLY A 286 6.00 17.30 12.14
C GLY A 286 6.98 17.61 11.00
N LEU A 287 7.61 16.59 10.42
CA LEU A 287 8.69 16.76 9.43
C LEU A 287 8.21 16.96 7.98
N ILE A 288 6.91 17.25 7.79
CA ILE A 288 6.35 17.58 6.47
C ILE A 288 6.14 19.10 6.41
N PRO A 289 7.05 19.86 5.78
CA PRO A 289 6.94 21.31 5.72
C PRO A 289 5.69 21.75 4.95
N ASP A 290 5.16 22.91 5.35
CA ASP A 290 4.06 23.62 4.66
C ASP A 290 2.83 22.75 4.37
N THR A 291 2.59 21.73 5.19
CA THR A 291 1.52 20.75 5.00
C THR A 291 0.74 20.56 6.29
N THR A 292 -0.57 20.80 6.24
CA THR A 292 -1.47 20.40 7.32
C THR A 292 -1.55 18.88 7.38
N ILE A 293 -1.27 18.30 8.56
CA ILE A 293 -1.39 16.86 8.81
C ILE A 293 -2.67 16.59 9.59
N TYR A 294 -3.58 15.80 8.99
CA TYR A 294 -4.79 15.31 9.63
C TYR A 294 -4.54 13.89 10.16
N LEU A 295 -4.59 13.75 11.49
CA LEU A 295 -4.55 12.45 12.15
C LEU A 295 -5.97 11.89 12.23
N ILE A 296 -6.28 10.93 11.37
CA ILE A 296 -7.62 10.34 11.27
C ILE A 296 -7.69 9.11 12.19
N PRO A 297 -8.49 9.15 13.28
CA PRO A 297 -8.58 8.03 14.21
C PRO A 297 -9.27 6.83 13.57
N HIS A 298 -8.85 5.62 13.93
CA HIS A 298 -9.53 4.39 13.53
C HIS A 298 -11.02 4.47 13.86
N GLU A 299 -11.39 4.78 15.10
CA GLU A 299 -12.72 4.56 15.65
C GLU A 299 -13.79 5.42 15.00
N THR A 300 -13.46 6.63 14.55
CA THR A 300 -14.43 7.58 13.98
C THR A 300 -14.06 8.05 12.58
N GLY A 301 -12.94 7.59 12.05
CA GLY A 301 -12.44 7.94 10.73
C GLY A 301 -13.19 7.24 9.61
N PHE A 302 -12.65 7.41 8.41
CA PHE A 302 -13.17 6.84 7.17
C PHE A 302 -12.25 5.78 6.56
N VAL A 303 -11.11 5.49 7.18
CA VAL A 303 -10.26 4.35 6.84
C VAL A 303 -10.05 3.52 8.10
N ALA A 304 -10.32 2.23 8.01
CA ALA A 304 -10.04 1.28 9.07
C ALA A 304 -8.67 0.65 8.89
N THR A 305 -7.84 0.78 9.90
CA THR A 305 -6.59 0.02 10.09
C THR A 305 -6.84 -1.17 11.04
N ALA A 306 -7.09 -2.35 10.49
CA ALA A 306 -7.63 -3.50 11.23
C ALA A 306 -6.60 -4.29 12.06
N GLY A 307 -5.37 -3.82 12.21
CA GLY A 307 -4.27 -4.58 12.81
C GLY A 307 -4.33 -4.80 14.32
N LEU A 308 -4.91 -3.86 15.05
CA LEU A 308 -5.02 -3.87 16.52
C LEU A 308 -6.46 -3.98 17.06
N PRO A 309 -7.49 -3.37 16.43
CA PRO A 309 -8.84 -3.41 16.95
C PRO A 309 -9.33 -4.84 17.12
N LYS A 310 -9.81 -5.17 18.31
CA LYS A 310 -10.33 -6.52 18.62
C LYS A 310 -11.64 -6.84 17.90
N TRP A 311 -12.37 -5.81 17.46
CA TRP A 311 -13.67 -5.99 16.85
C TRP A 311 -13.98 -4.92 15.80
N LEU A 312 -14.46 -5.37 14.64
CA LEU A 312 -14.96 -4.54 13.54
C LEU A 312 -16.44 -4.86 13.33
N LYS A 313 -17.30 -3.87 13.60
CA LYS A 313 -18.74 -3.99 13.41
C LYS A 313 -19.07 -4.05 11.92
N ARG A 314 -20.02 -4.90 11.55
CA ARG A 314 -20.56 -4.99 10.18
C ARG A 314 -22.06 -4.75 10.16
N ASN A 315 -22.57 -4.19 9.06
CA ASN A 315 -24.01 -4.18 8.80
C ASN A 315 -24.48 -5.47 8.10
N LYS A 316 -25.79 -5.60 7.86
CA LYS A 316 -26.41 -6.77 7.21
C LYS A 316 -25.92 -7.04 5.77
N PHE A 317 -25.28 -6.06 5.14
CA PHE A 317 -24.72 -6.16 3.79
C PHE A 317 -23.22 -6.47 3.81
N GLY A 318 -22.63 -6.69 4.99
CA GLY A 318 -21.22 -7.00 5.14
C GLY A 318 -20.29 -5.78 5.13
N HIS A 319 -20.82 -4.55 5.04
CA HIS A 319 -19.97 -3.35 5.13
C HIS A 319 -19.47 -3.17 6.56
N ILE A 320 -18.18 -2.89 6.69
CA ILE A 320 -17.50 -2.62 7.95
C ILE A 320 -17.75 -1.17 8.35
N LEU A 321 -18.13 -0.98 9.61
CA LEU A 321 -18.56 0.29 10.17
C LEU A 321 -17.60 0.80 11.23
N ASN A 322 -17.48 2.12 11.32
CA ASN A 322 -16.83 2.80 12.44
C ASN A 322 -17.73 2.86 13.68
N SER A 323 -17.23 3.43 14.78
CA SER A 323 -17.97 3.58 16.05
C SER A 323 -19.22 4.48 15.93
N ARG A 324 -19.28 5.34 14.91
CA ARG A 324 -20.44 6.17 14.56
C ARG A 324 -21.45 5.44 13.66
N SER A 325 -21.22 4.15 13.40
CA SER A 325 -22.02 3.33 12.47
C SER A 325 -21.99 3.83 11.02
N GLU A 326 -20.96 4.60 10.65
CA GLU A 326 -20.69 5.01 9.27
C GLU A 326 -19.82 3.95 8.58
N ILE A 327 -19.99 3.76 7.27
CA ILE A 327 -19.17 2.82 6.50
C ILE A 327 -17.76 3.40 6.35
N TYR A 328 -16.73 2.62 6.68
CA TYR A 328 -15.36 2.98 6.30
C TYR A 328 -15.22 2.97 4.78
N ALA A 329 -14.70 4.04 4.19
CA ALA A 329 -14.40 4.09 2.76
C ALA A 329 -13.36 3.04 2.36
N VAL A 330 -12.35 2.81 3.21
CA VAL A 330 -11.29 1.83 2.98
C VAL A 330 -11.08 1.00 4.24
N VAL A 331 -10.82 -0.29 4.08
CA VAL A 331 -10.42 -1.18 5.17
C VAL A 331 -9.11 -1.85 4.79
N HIS A 332 -8.06 -1.55 5.55
CA HIS A 332 -6.72 -2.09 5.42
C HIS A 332 -6.48 -3.17 6.49
N GLN A 333 -5.57 -4.11 6.20
CA GLN A 333 -5.23 -5.24 7.05
C GLN A 333 -6.38 -6.26 7.22
N ILE A 334 -7.18 -6.49 6.18
CA ILE A 334 -8.29 -7.47 6.23
C ILE A 334 -7.80 -8.90 6.53
N ASN A 335 -6.54 -9.20 6.21
CA ASN A 335 -5.87 -10.47 6.49
C ASN A 335 -5.66 -10.74 7.99
N ARG A 336 -5.89 -9.74 8.87
CA ARG A 336 -5.82 -9.90 10.33
C ARG A 336 -7.08 -10.51 10.93
N SER A 337 -8.14 -10.66 10.13
CA SER A 337 -9.35 -11.36 10.51
C SER A 337 -9.68 -12.45 9.49
N PRO A 338 -9.59 -13.75 9.87
CA PRO A 338 -10.00 -14.86 9.01
C PRO A 338 -11.43 -14.73 8.50
N GLN A 339 -12.31 -14.12 9.30
CA GLN A 339 -13.72 -13.90 8.96
C GLN A 339 -13.88 -12.82 7.89
N LEU A 340 -13.07 -11.76 7.91
CA LEU A 340 -13.06 -10.74 6.88
C LEU A 340 -12.45 -11.27 5.59
N LEU A 341 -11.31 -11.96 5.69
CA LEU A 341 -10.67 -12.58 4.53
C LEU A 341 -11.64 -13.54 3.83
N ALA A 342 -12.26 -14.46 4.58
CA ALA A 342 -13.25 -15.38 4.03
C ALA A 342 -14.47 -14.68 3.43
N GLN A 343 -14.92 -13.55 4.00
CA GLN A 343 -16.00 -12.77 3.41
C GLN A 343 -15.59 -12.20 2.05
N PHE A 344 -14.45 -11.53 1.97
CA PHE A 344 -14.04 -10.86 0.74
C PHE A 344 -13.54 -11.83 -0.33
N ASP A 345 -12.99 -12.99 0.04
CA ASP A 345 -12.69 -14.06 -0.91
C ASP A 345 -13.96 -14.62 -1.57
N ARG A 346 -15.08 -14.68 -0.83
CA ARG A 346 -16.38 -15.06 -1.41
C ARG A 346 -16.97 -14.00 -2.33
N ILE A 347 -16.75 -12.71 -2.04
CA ILE A 347 -17.29 -11.60 -2.85
C ILE A 347 -16.48 -11.45 -4.15
N TYR A 348 -15.15 -11.57 -4.06
CA TYR A 348 -14.24 -11.28 -5.17
C TYR A 348 -13.55 -12.54 -5.68
N GLN A 349 -14.34 -13.43 -6.28
CA GLN A 349 -13.85 -14.68 -6.84
C GLN A 349 -13.25 -14.48 -8.24
N THR A 350 -12.26 -15.30 -8.57
CA THR A 350 -11.78 -15.50 -9.94
C THR A 350 -12.27 -16.86 -10.44
N LEU A 351 -12.48 -16.99 -11.75
CA LEU A 351 -12.78 -18.29 -12.33
C LEU A 351 -11.54 -19.19 -12.30
N PRO A 352 -11.66 -20.44 -11.83
CA PRO A 352 -10.61 -21.44 -11.95
C PRO A 352 -10.24 -21.75 -13.41
N ASP A 353 -8.97 -22.07 -13.66
CA ASP A 353 -8.45 -22.38 -15.00
C ASP A 353 -9.17 -23.57 -15.66
N ASP A 354 -9.62 -24.55 -14.88
CA ASP A 354 -10.36 -25.72 -15.37
C ASP A 354 -11.79 -25.38 -15.83
N ILE A 355 -12.34 -24.24 -15.40
CA ILE A 355 -13.62 -23.73 -15.91
C ILE A 355 -13.38 -22.91 -17.19
N LEU A 356 -12.35 -22.06 -17.20
CA LEU A 356 -12.01 -21.21 -18.36
C LEU A 356 -11.68 -22.02 -19.62
N ASN A 357 -11.06 -23.19 -19.45
CA ASN A 357 -10.62 -24.04 -20.55
C ASN A 357 -11.66 -25.09 -21.01
N ARG A 358 -12.87 -25.09 -20.42
CA ARG A 358 -13.96 -25.94 -20.94
C ARG A 358 -14.45 -25.37 -22.26
N LYS A 359 -14.32 -26.14 -23.34
CA LYS A 359 -15.03 -25.85 -24.59
C LYS A 359 -16.53 -25.89 -24.28
N ALA A 360 -17.21 -24.78 -24.61
CA ALA A 360 -18.65 -24.62 -24.44
C ALA A 360 -19.44 -25.64 -25.26
#